data_AF-A0A3S5K2N9-F1
#
_entry.id   AF-A0A3S5K2N9-F1
#
_cell.length_a   1.000
_cell.length_b   1.000
_cell.length_c   1.000
_cell.angle_alpha   90.00
_cell.angle_beta   90.00
_cell.angle_gamma   90.00
#
_symmetry.space_group_name_H-M   'P 1'
#
loop_
_entity.id
_entity.type
_entity.pdbx_description
1 polymer ?
#
loop_
_entity_poly.entity_id
_entity_poly.type
_entity_poly.pdbx_seq_one_letter_code
_entity_poly.pdbx_strand_id
1 'polypeptide(L)'
;MQEDRQLILHIYPTLENTENLSLTPTSSFCIYSDAGDGYGKWRLDKFQMQQNKNSLEVIWEEEGDYDFAYTSVVVQVHRIQLQQAWVDEKEVITEGQKFECAKFSKIRVSN
;
A
#
# COMPACT_ATOMS: atom_id res chain seq x y z
N MET A 1 -10.67 1.00 0.27
CA MET A 1 -12.03 1.10 0.86
C MET A 1 -11.86 1.34 2.35
N GLN A 2 -12.78 2.07 3.00
CA GLN A 2 -12.79 2.21 4.45
C GLN A 2 -13.88 1.32 5.03
N GLU A 3 -13.54 0.44 5.96
CA GLU A 3 -14.47 -0.34 6.79
C GLU A 3 -13.99 -0.25 8.24
N ASP A 4 -14.88 0.02 9.20
CA ASP A 4 -14.54 0.05 10.65
C ASP A 4 -13.31 0.91 11.03
N ARG A 5 -13.09 2.02 10.32
CA ARG A 5 -11.91 2.90 10.45
C ARG A 5 -10.58 2.23 10.08
N GLN A 6 -10.61 1.18 9.28
CA GLN A 6 -9.43 0.59 8.66
C GLN A 6 -9.26 1.13 7.24
N LEU A 7 -8.02 1.40 6.84
CA LEU A 7 -7.69 1.65 5.45
C LEU A 7 -7.41 0.31 4.77
N ILE A 8 -8.26 -0.11 3.84
CA ILE A 8 -8.04 -1.34 3.08
C ILE A 8 -7.41 -1.00 1.73
N LEU A 9 -6.16 -1.40 1.56
CA LEU A 9 -5.39 -1.29 0.32
C LEU A 9 -5.51 -2.58 -0.49
N HIS A 10 -6.25 -2.51 -1.61
CA HIS A 10 -6.32 -3.60 -2.57
C HIS A 10 -5.22 -3.42 -3.61
N ILE A 11 -4.26 -4.34 -3.61
CA ILE A 11 -3.12 -4.31 -4.51
C ILE A 11 -3.33 -5.30 -5.65
N TYR A 12 -3.23 -4.82 -6.89
CA TYR A 12 -3.36 -5.62 -8.10
C TYR A 12 -2.06 -5.58 -8.91
N PRO A 13 -1.10 -6.46 -8.64
CA PRO A 13 0.11 -6.58 -9.42
C PRO A 13 -0.20 -6.96 -10.87
N THR A 14 0.66 -6.51 -11.78
CA THR A 14 0.61 -6.88 -13.19
C THR A 14 1.11 -8.31 -13.37
N LEU A 15 0.44 -9.09 -14.22
CA LEU A 15 0.85 -10.46 -14.57
C LEU A 15 1.78 -10.51 -15.79
N GLU A 16 2.14 -9.35 -16.35
CA GLU A 16 3.03 -9.30 -17.51
C GLU A 16 4.40 -9.84 -17.14
N ASN A 17 4.99 -10.64 -18.04
CA ASN A 17 6.30 -11.22 -17.81
C ASN A 17 7.36 -10.10 -17.80
N THR A 18 7.77 -9.70 -16.60
CA THR A 18 8.78 -8.64 -16.40
C THR A 18 10.17 -9.05 -16.91
N GLU A 19 10.38 -10.32 -17.29
CA GLU A 19 11.67 -10.80 -17.79
C GLU A 19 12.14 -10.14 -19.09
N ASN A 20 11.24 -9.53 -19.85
CA ASN A 20 11.56 -8.83 -21.11
C ASN A 20 11.25 -7.33 -21.07
N LEU A 21 10.89 -6.77 -19.91
CA LEU A 21 10.61 -5.34 -19.78
C LEU A 21 11.90 -4.61 -19.42
N SER A 22 12.27 -3.63 -20.25
CA SER A 22 13.40 -2.72 -19.98
C SER A 22 13.14 -1.77 -18.79
N LEU A 23 11.91 -1.75 -18.26
CA LEU A 23 11.48 -0.88 -17.17
C LEU A 23 10.71 -1.70 -16.12
N THR A 24 11.02 -1.47 -14.86
CA THR A 24 10.26 -1.95 -13.70
C THR A 24 8.86 -1.34 -13.74
N PRO A 25 7.77 -2.13 -13.81
CA PRO A 25 6.41 -1.59 -13.77
C PRO A 25 6.19 -0.78 -12.48
N THR A 26 5.76 0.46 -12.65
CA THR A 26 5.39 1.34 -11.53
C THR A 26 3.97 1.85 -11.69
N SER A 27 3.31 2.08 -10.55
CA SER A 27 2.02 2.77 -10.52
C SER A 27 1.96 3.66 -9.29
N SER A 28 1.09 4.67 -9.32
CA SER A 28 0.87 5.54 -8.17
C SER A 28 -0.60 5.88 -8.02
N PHE A 29 -1.01 6.12 -6.78
CA PHE A 29 -2.33 6.66 -6.47
C PHE A 29 -2.22 7.54 -5.22
N CYS A 30 -3.23 8.37 -4.99
CA CYS A 30 -3.29 9.21 -3.81
C CYS A 30 -4.66 9.16 -3.13
N ILE A 31 -4.67 9.39 -1.83
CA ILE A 31 -5.87 9.57 -1.02
C ILE A 31 -5.77 10.96 -0.40
N TYR A 32 -6.80 11.78 -0.65
CA TYR A 32 -6.94 13.08 0.00
C TYR A 32 -7.96 12.96 1.13
N SER A 33 -7.65 13.56 2.28
CA SER A 33 -8.51 13.58 3.47
C SER A 33 -8.54 14.98 4.08
N ASP A 34 -9.74 15.44 4.45
CA ASP A 34 -9.98 16.64 5.22
C ASP A 34 -11.25 16.48 6.07
N ALA A 35 -11.72 17.58 6.69
CA ALA A 35 -12.95 17.60 7.48
C ALA A 35 -14.24 17.62 6.62
N GLY A 36 -14.13 17.69 5.29
CA GLY A 36 -15.26 17.78 4.36
C GLY A 36 -15.92 19.16 4.28
N ASP A 37 -15.35 20.17 4.93
CA ASP A 37 -15.81 21.57 4.90
C ASP A 37 -15.14 22.41 3.81
N GLY A 38 -14.12 21.85 3.14
CA GLY A 38 -13.36 22.48 2.05
C GLY A 38 -12.35 23.54 2.52
N TYR A 39 -12.15 23.71 3.83
CA TYR A 39 -11.24 24.69 4.40
C TYR A 39 -10.44 24.07 5.57
N GLY A 40 -9.22 24.54 5.81
CA GLY A 40 -8.44 24.14 6.98
C GLY A 40 -7.49 22.97 6.73
N LYS A 41 -7.33 22.12 7.74
CA LYS A 41 -6.33 21.05 7.72
C LYS A 41 -6.66 20.02 6.66
N TRP A 42 -5.62 19.58 5.96
CA TRP A 42 -5.73 18.55 4.93
C TRP A 42 -4.60 17.54 5.09
N ARG A 43 -4.79 16.38 4.47
CA ARG A 43 -3.80 15.31 4.38
C ARG A 43 -3.84 14.71 2.99
N LEU A 44 -2.67 14.51 2.41
CA LEU A 44 -2.49 13.80 1.15
C LEU A 44 -1.56 12.61 1.39
N ASP A 45 -2.09 11.41 1.15
CA ASP A 45 -1.36 10.16 1.21
C ASP A 45 -1.01 9.71 -0.21
N LYS A 46 0.28 9.73 -0.57
CA LYS A 46 0.79 9.33 -1.89
C LYS A 46 1.38 7.93 -1.79
N PHE A 47 0.88 7.02 -2.62
CA PHE A 47 1.37 5.65 -2.69
C PHE A 47 2.04 5.42 -4.03
N GLN A 48 3.23 4.84 -4.00
CA GLN A 48 3.97 4.40 -5.18
C GLN A 48 4.20 2.91 -5.08
N MET A 49 3.83 2.18 -6.12
CA MET A 49 4.04 0.75 -6.23
C MET A 49 5.13 0.46 -7.27
N GLN A 50 6.07 -0.42 -6.93
CA GLN A 50 7.15 -0.86 -7.81
C GLN A 50 7.18 -2.39 -7.85
N GLN A 51 7.05 -2.97 -9.04
CA GLN A 51 7.03 -4.42 -9.21
C GLN A 51 8.37 -4.94 -9.74
N ASN A 52 9.04 -5.76 -8.95
CA ASN A 52 10.25 -6.48 -9.32
C ASN A 52 9.91 -7.94 -9.70
N LYS A 53 10.90 -8.71 -10.17
CA LYS A 53 10.72 -10.08 -10.66
C LYS A 53 9.96 -10.99 -9.67
N ASN A 54 10.36 -10.98 -8.39
CA ASN A 54 9.81 -11.84 -7.34
C ASN A 54 9.35 -11.03 -6.11
N SER A 55 9.12 -9.73 -6.29
CA SER A 55 8.64 -8.90 -5.18
C SER A 55 7.89 -7.69 -5.68
N LEU A 56 7.06 -7.16 -4.80
CA LEU A 56 6.35 -5.91 -4.99
C LEU A 56 6.61 -5.01 -3.80
N GLU A 57 6.95 -3.77 -4.07
CA GLU A 57 7.13 -2.74 -3.06
C GLU A 57 6.02 -1.70 -3.16
N VAL A 58 5.56 -1.22 -2.00
CA VAL A 58 4.68 -0.06 -1.89
C VAL A 58 5.34 0.93 -0.94
N ILE A 59 5.52 2.15 -1.42
CA ILE A 59 6.07 3.27 -0.67
C ILE A 59 4.93 4.24 -0.39
N TRP A 60 4.85 4.74 0.84
CA TRP A 60 3.85 5.71 1.26
C TRP A 60 4.53 6.98 1.77
N GLU A 61 4.20 8.10 1.13
CA GLU A 61 4.58 9.44 1.54
C GLU A 61 3.34 10.24 1.95
N GLU A 62 3.47 11.09 2.97
CA GLU A 62 2.38 11.94 3.45
C GLU A 62 2.74 13.42 3.37
N GLU A 63 1.73 14.25 3.13
CA GLU A 63 1.81 15.71 3.21
C GLU A 63 0.58 16.26 3.92
N GLY A 64 0.74 17.39 4.63
CA GLY A 64 -0.34 18.05 5.36
C GLY A 64 -0.34 17.77 6.87
N ASP A 65 -1.33 18.32 7.58
CA ASP A 65 -1.43 18.33 9.04
C ASP A 65 -2.81 17.85 9.57
N TYR A 66 -3.64 17.30 8.69
CA TYR A 66 -4.85 16.57 9.07
C TYR A 66 -4.50 15.18 9.59
N ASP A 67 -5.19 14.78 10.67
CA ASP A 67 -4.85 13.57 11.40
C ASP A 67 -5.14 12.31 10.57
N PHE A 68 -4.35 11.27 10.81
CA PHE A 68 -4.57 9.96 10.20
C PHE A 68 -5.87 9.34 10.74
N ALA A 69 -6.89 9.24 9.89
CA ALA A 69 -8.25 8.88 10.29
C ALA A 69 -8.47 7.38 10.55
N TYR A 70 -7.46 6.54 10.28
CA TYR A 70 -7.59 5.08 10.36
C TYR A 70 -6.85 4.52 11.56
N THR A 71 -7.39 3.45 12.15
CA THR A 71 -6.77 2.74 13.27
C THR A 71 -5.69 1.76 12.81
N SER A 72 -5.85 1.21 11.60
CA SER A 72 -4.91 0.27 10.99
C SER A 72 -5.05 0.27 9.48
N VAL A 73 -4.11 -0.42 8.82
CA VAL A 73 -4.09 -0.65 7.38
C VAL A 73 -4.11 -2.15 7.12
N VAL A 74 -5.09 -2.57 6.33
CA VAL A 74 -5.17 -3.94 5.81
C VAL A 74 -4.69 -3.93 4.38
N VAL A 75 -3.69 -4.73 4.08
CA VAL A 75 -3.17 -4.91 2.73
C VAL A 75 -3.67 -6.22 2.18
N GLN A 76 -4.44 -6.16 1.10
CA GLN A 76 -4.97 -7.32 0.38
C GLN A 76 -4.30 -7.43 -0.98
N VAL A 77 -3.51 -8.48 -1.17
CA VAL A 77 -2.78 -8.74 -2.42
C VAL A 77 -3.59 -9.66 -3.32
N HIS A 78 -3.78 -9.28 -4.58
CA HIS A 78 -4.51 -10.04 -5.59
C HIS A 78 -3.56 -10.63 -6.64
N ARG A 79 -4.03 -11.63 -7.39
CA ARG A 79 -3.39 -12.21 -8.60
C ARG A 79 -2.05 -12.94 -8.44
N ILE A 80 -1.29 -12.69 -7.37
CA ILE A 80 -0.05 -13.40 -7.03
C ILE A 80 -0.24 -14.18 -5.73
N GLN A 81 0.47 -15.28 -5.52
CA GLN A 81 0.47 -15.98 -4.24
C GLN A 81 1.36 -15.22 -3.26
N LEU A 82 0.81 -14.72 -2.15
CA LEU A 82 1.60 -14.06 -1.13
C LEU A 82 2.38 -15.12 -0.33
N GLN A 83 3.71 -15.07 -0.37
CA GLN A 83 4.56 -15.97 0.40
C GLN A 83 5.00 -15.32 1.72
N GLN A 84 5.52 -14.10 1.65
CA GLN A 84 5.97 -13.33 2.82
C GLN A 84 5.70 -11.84 2.63
N ALA A 85 5.60 -11.12 3.74
CA ALA A 85 5.39 -9.68 3.78
C ALA A 85 6.30 -9.02 4.81
N TRP A 86 6.77 -7.82 4.49
CA TRP A 86 7.55 -6.96 5.37
C TRP A 86 6.93 -5.57 5.43
N VAL A 87 6.83 -5.02 6.63
CA VAL A 87 6.41 -3.65 6.92
C VAL A 87 7.56 -2.95 7.60
N ASP A 88 8.09 -1.90 6.97
CA ASP A 88 9.25 -1.15 7.45
C ASP A 88 10.40 -2.09 7.86
N GLU A 89 10.75 -2.99 6.93
CA GLU A 89 11.82 -4.01 7.05
C GLU A 89 11.56 -5.15 8.04
N LYS A 90 10.45 -5.11 8.80
CA LYS A 90 10.07 -6.18 9.74
C LYS A 90 9.10 -7.13 9.09
N GLU A 91 9.40 -8.43 9.14
CA GLU A 91 8.49 -9.47 8.66
C GLU A 91 7.20 -9.49 9.49
N VAL A 92 6.06 -9.65 8.82
CA VAL A 92 4.74 -9.70 9.45
C VAL A 92 4.03 -11.01 9.12
N ILE A 93 3.13 -11.41 10.01
CA ILE A 93 2.30 -12.61 9.80
C ILE A 93 1.26 -12.30 8.73
N THR A 94 1.14 -13.19 7.76
CA THR A 94 0.13 -13.14 6.71
C THR A 94 -1.02 -14.10 7.01
N GLU A 95 -2.23 -13.70 6.67
CA GLU A 95 -3.44 -14.54 6.73
C GLU A 95 -3.92 -14.76 5.29
N GLY A 96 -3.41 -15.82 4.65
CA GLY A 96 -3.66 -16.08 3.24
C GLY A 96 -3.06 -14.98 2.37
N GLN A 97 -3.91 -14.15 1.76
CA GLN A 97 -3.53 -13.14 0.77
C GLN A 97 -3.51 -11.71 1.34
N LYS A 98 -3.56 -11.58 2.67
CA LYS A 98 -3.60 -10.30 3.37
C LYS A 98 -2.76 -10.27 4.63
N PHE A 99 -2.49 -9.07 5.12
CA PHE A 99 -1.93 -8.81 6.43
C PHE A 99 -2.40 -7.43 6.92
N GLU A 100 -2.39 -7.24 8.24
CA GLU A 100 -2.74 -5.99 8.90
C GLU A 100 -1.49 -5.36 9.51
N CYS A 101 -1.40 -4.04 9.44
CA CYS A 101 -0.30 -3.27 10.00
C CYS A 101 -0.75 -1.87 10.44
N ALA A 102 0.12 -1.19 11.17
CA ALA A 102 -0.03 0.25 11.39
C ALA A 102 0.32 1.02 10.10
N LYS A 103 0.19 2.35 10.15
CA LYS A 103 0.78 3.22 9.12
C LYS A 103 2.27 2.89 8.95
N PHE A 104 2.73 2.91 7.71
CA PHE A 104 4.06 2.44 7.31
C PHE A 104 4.71 3.43 6.32
N SER A 105 6.02 3.33 6.15
CA SER A 105 6.76 4.04 5.09
C SER A 105 6.97 3.16 3.87
N LYS A 106 7.28 1.87 4.09
CA LYS A 106 7.45 0.88 3.01
C LYS A 106 6.86 -0.47 3.38
N ILE A 107 6.20 -1.08 2.40
CA ILE A 107 5.86 -2.49 2.38
C ILE A 107 6.63 -3.18 1.27
N ARG A 108 7.06 -4.41 1.55
CA ARG A 108 7.55 -5.34 0.54
C ARG A 108 6.80 -6.66 0.67
N VAL A 109 6.36 -7.25 -0.43
CA VAL A 109 5.79 -8.60 -0.46
C VAL A 109 6.54 -9.45 -1.47
N SER A 110 6.68 -10.75 -1.17
CA SER A 110 7.25 -11.75 -2.09
C SER A 110 6.16 -12.68 -2.61
N ASN A 111 6.38 -13.16 -3.84
CA ASN A 111 5.50 -14.10 -4.55
C ASN A 111 6.22 -15.35 -5.02
#